data_AF-A0A2H0M778-F1
#
_entry.id   AF-A0A2H0M778-F1
#
_cell.length_a   1.000
_cell.length_b   1.000
_cell.length_c   1.000
_cell.angle_alpha   90.00
_cell.angle_beta   90.00
_cell.angle_gamma   90.00
#
_symmetry.space_group_name_H-M   'P 1'
#
loop_
_entity.id
_entity.type
_entity.pdbx_description
1 polymer ?
#
loop_
_entity_poly.entity_id
_entity_poly.type
_entity_poly.pdbx_seq_one_letter_code
_entity_poly.pdbx_strand_id
1 'polypeptide(L)' 'MLINRVVEVIVNPLIVLLFGVALLVFVWGAFEFVMHADSEEGKKTGAKHMLWGIVGLVIMVSVLGIQEIIENTLKSL' A
#
# COMPACT_ATOMS: atom_id res chain seq x y z
N MET A 1 16.55 -22.96 -3.09
CA MET A 1 15.59 -23.74 -2.26
C MET A 1 15.16 -23.07 -0.96
N LEU A 2 16.01 -22.29 -0.26
CA LEU A 2 15.58 -21.57 0.96
C LEU A 2 15.07 -20.14 0.69
N ILE A 3 15.69 -19.41 -0.24
CA ILE A 3 15.33 -18.03 -0.57
C ILE A 3 13.87 -17.91 -1.05
N ASN A 4 13.43 -18.80 -1.95
CA ASN A 4 12.05 -18.78 -2.45
C ASN A 4 11.02 -19.01 -1.32
N ARG A 5 11.35 -19.87 -0.34
CA ARG A 5 10.46 -20.12 0.81
C ARG A 5 10.35 -18.90 1.73
N VAL A 6 11.43 -18.13 1.90
CA VAL A 6 11.40 -16.86 2.66
C VAL A 6 10.51 -15.84 1.95
N VAL A 7 10.62 -15.74 0.62
CA VAL A 7 9.79 -14.83 -0.18
C VAL A 7 8.31 -15.21 -0.06
N GLU A 8 7.96 -16.47 -0.24
CA GLU A 8 6.57 -16.94 -0.19
C GLU A 8 5.92 -16.80 1.20
N VAL A 9 6.67 -17.08 2.27
CA VAL A 9 6.11 -17.16 3.63
C VAL A 9 6.20 -15.82 4.38
N ILE A 10 7.17 -14.95 4.04
CA ILE A 10 7.38 -13.69 4.76
C ILE A 10 7.08 -12.50 3.86
N VAL A 11 7.71 -12.43 2.68
CA VAL A 11 7.63 -11.24 1.83
C VAL A 11 6.22 -11.07 1.25
N ASN A 12 5.64 -12.11 0.66
CA ASN A 12 4.31 -12.03 0.04
C ASN A 12 3.20 -11.67 1.05
N PRO A 13 3.11 -12.30 2.24
CA PRO A 13 2.13 -11.90 3.24
C PRO A 13 2.34 -10.48 3.76
N LEU A 14 3.60 -10.04 3.90
CA LEU A 14 3.90 -8.67 4.34
C LEU A 14 3.46 -7.64 3.30
N ILE A 15 3.65 -7.92 2.00
CA ILE A 15 3.16 -7.07 0.91
C ILE A 15 1.63 -6.94 1.00
N VAL A 16 0.91 -8.06 1.13
CA VAL A 16 -0.56 -8.05 1.25
C VAL A 16 -1.01 -7.28 2.49
N LEU A 17 -0.32 -7.46 3.62
CA LEU A 17 -0.61 -6.75 4.86
C LEU A 17 -0.42 -5.24 4.69
N LEU A 18 0.70 -4.81 4.12
CA LEU A 18 1.00 -3.39 3.89
C LEU A 18 0.00 -2.75 2.90
N PHE A 19 -0.39 -3.48 1.85
CA PHE A 19 -1.44 -3.04 0.93
C PHE A 19 -2.78 -2.87 1.66
N GLY A 20 -3.15 -3.84 2.51
CA GLY A 20 -4.35 -3.76 3.34
C GLY A 20 -4.33 -2.54 4.27
N VAL A 21 -3.21 -2.26 4.93
CA VAL A 21 -3.04 -1.08 5.78
C VAL A 21 -3.16 0.22 4.98
N ALA A 22 -2.49 0.32 3.83
CA ALA A 22 -2.59 1.50 2.97
C ALA A 22 -4.03 1.76 2.50
N LEU A 23 -4.75 0.70 2.11
CA LEU A 23 -6.16 0.79 1.75
C LEU A 23 -7.05 1.20 2.93
N LEU A 24 -6.82 0.65 4.12
CA LEU A 24 -7.55 1.03 5.33
C LEU A 24 -7.34 2.50 5.69
N VAL A 25 -6.10 3.00 5.61
CA VAL A 25 -5.80 4.43 5.85
C VAL A 25 -6.48 5.32 4.81
N PHE A 26 -6.48 4.90 3.54
CA PHE A 26 -7.19 5.61 2.48
C PHE A 26 -8.70 5.69 2.76
N VAL A 27 -9.33 4.55 3.06
CA VAL A 27 -10.77 4.47 3.36
C VAL A 27 -11.11 5.26 4.63
N TRP A 28 -10.27 5.19 5.66
CA TRP A 28 -10.43 5.99 6.87
C TRP A 28 -10.39 7.49 6.57
N GLY A 29 -9.43 7.93 5.75
CA GLY A 29 -9.35 9.32 5.31
C GLY A 29 -10.57 9.75 4.50
N ALA A 30 -11.09 8.88 3.63
CA ALA A 30 -12.30 9.15 2.86
C ALA A 30 -13.54 9.27 3.77
N PHE A 31 -13.64 8.38 4.75
CA PHE A 31 -14.69 8.42 5.77
C PHE A 31 -14.63 9.72 6.58
N GLU A 32 -13.46 10.11 7.08
CA GLU A 32 -13.28 11.37 7.81
C GLU A 32 -13.56 12.61 6.95
N PHE A 33 -13.18 12.57 5.67
CA PHE A 33 -13.43 13.65 4.72
C PHE A 33 -14.93 13.89 4.52
N VAL A 34 -15.72 12.82 4.42
CA VAL A 34 -17.17 12.90 4.26
C VAL A 34 -17.86 13.25 5.58
N MET A 35 -17.46 12.61 6.70
CA MET A 35 -18.10 12.81 8.00
C MET A 35 -17.90 14.24 8.55
N HIS A 36 -16.75 14.86 8.27
CA HIS A 36 -16.45 16.22 8.71
C HIS A 36 -16.48 17.25 7.57
N ALA A 37 -17.25 16.98 6.51
CA ALA A 37 -17.34 17.84 5.32
C ALA A 37 -17.79 19.28 5.63
N ASP A 38 -18.53 19.47 6.73
CA ASP A 38 -19.06 20.74 7.20
C ASP A 38 -18.00 21.68 7.81
N SER A 39 -16.81 21.16 8.13
CA SER A 39 -15.69 21.95 8.64
C SER A 39 -14.51 21.94 7.66
N GLU A 40 -13.88 23.09 7.44
CA GLU A 40 -12.67 23.16 6.60
C GLU A 40 -11.52 22.34 7.17
N GLU A 41 -11.41 22.27 8.50
CA GLU A 41 -10.35 21.54 9.20
C GLU A 41 -10.53 20.02 9.08
N GLY A 42 -11.77 19.54 9.21
CA GLY A 42 -12.12 18.13 9.00
C GLY A 42 -11.84 17.67 7.56
N LYS A 43 -12.21 18.49 6.57
CA LYS A 43 -11.86 18.23 5.16
C LYS A 43 -10.36 18.16 4.92
N LYS A 44 -9.57 19.07 5.50
CA LYS A 44 -8.10 19.05 5.37
C LYS A 44 -7.51 17.80 6.00
N THR A 45 -8.00 17.38 7.16
CA THR A 45 -7.54 16.18 7.86
C THR A 45 -7.87 14.91 7.08
N GLY A 46 -9.12 14.73 6.66
CA GLY A 46 -9.53 13.59 5.84
C GLY A 46 -8.77 13.53 4.51
N ALA A 47 -8.57 14.68 3.84
CA ALA A 47 -7.76 14.76 2.62
C ALA A 47 -6.30 14.35 2.84
N LYS A 48 -5.71 14.72 3.99
CA LYS A 48 -4.34 14.31 4.35
C LYS A 48 -4.26 12.80 4.56
N HIS A 49 -5.22 12.18 5.25
CA HIS A 49 -5.26 10.74 5.43
C HIS A 49 -5.48 9.98 4.12
N MET A 50 -6.37 10.46 3.24
CA MET A 50 -6.50 9.92 1.88
C MET A 50 -5.18 10.00 1.11
N LEU A 51 -4.47 11.13 1.18
CA LEU A 51 -3.20 11.31 0.50
C LEU A 51 -2.14 10.30 1.00
N TRP A 52 -2.03 10.10 2.31
CA TRP A 52 -1.12 9.09 2.87
C TRP A 52 -1.47 7.66 2.43
N GLY A 53 -2.76 7.35 2.36
CA GLY A 53 -3.25 6.08 1.80
C GLY A 53 -2.85 5.91 0.33
N ILE A 54 -3.06 6.93 -0.51
CA ILE A 54 -2.68 6.92 -1.93
C ILE A 54 -1.17 6.74 -2.10
N VAL A 55 -0.36 7.48 -1.33
CA VAL A 55 1.11 7.35 -1.36
C VAL A 55 1.51 5.91 -1.02
N GLY A 56 0.90 5.31 0.00
CA GLY A 56 1.10 3.90 0.33
C GLY A 56 0.75 2.97 -0.84
N LEU A 57 -0.41 3.16 -1.46
CA LEU A 57 -0.85 2.36 -2.62
C LEU A 57 0.10 2.48 -3.82
N VAL A 58 0.60 3.68 -4.12
CA VAL A 58 1.58 3.92 -5.20
C VAL A 58 2.89 3.19 -4.94
N ILE A 59 3.37 3.20 -3.70
CA ILE A 59 4.56 2.42 -3.29
C ILE A 59 4.30 0.94 -3.54
N MET A 60 3.13 0.41 -3.17
CA MET A 60 2.79 -1.01 -3.39
C MET A 60 2.77 -1.39 -4.87
N VAL A 61 2.23 -0.53 -5.74
CA VAL A 61 2.27 -0.75 -7.20
C VAL A 61 3.71 -0.79 -7.70
N SER A 62 4.58 0.06 -7.14
CA SER A 62 6.01 0.08 -7.49
C SER A 62 6.72 -1.21 -7.07
N VAL A 63 6.36 -1.78 -5.92
CA VAL A 63 6.90 -3.07 -5.43
C VAL A 63 6.56 -4.20 -6.40
N LEU A 64 5.33 -4.27 -6.93
CA LEU A 64 4.94 -5.29 -7.90
C LEU A 64 5.80 -5.24 -9.17
N GLY A 65 6.08 -4.05 -9.68
CA GLY A 65 6.96 -3.87 -10.85
C GLY A 65 8.40 -4.30 -10.58
N ILE A 66 8.94 -3.95 -9.40
CA ILE A 66 10.28 -4.36 -9.00
C ILE A 66 10.36 -5.88 -8.80
N GLN A 67 9.34 -6.49 -8.20
CA GLN A 67 9.27 -7.94 -8.02
C GLN A 67 9.32 -8.67 -9.36
N GLU A 68 8.54 -8.22 -10.35
CA GLU A 68 8.54 -8.80 -11.70
C GLU A 68 9.94 -8.73 -12.35
N ILE A 69 10.64 -7.60 -12.21
CA ILE A 69 12.00 -7.43 -12.73
C ILE A 69 12.98 -8.39 -12.04
N ILE A 70 12.91 -8.50 -10.71
CA ILE A 70 13.78 -9.38 -9.93
C ILE A 70 13.52 -10.84 -10.31
N GLU A 71 12.26 -11.27 -10.37
CA GLU A 71 11.90 -12.63 -10.75
C GLU A 71 12.38 -12.99 -12.16
N ASN A 72 12.20 -12.10 -13.12
CA ASN A 72 12.64 -12.32 -14.50
C ASN A 72 14.16 -12.37 -14.61
N THR A 73 14.88 -11.52 -13.88
CA THR A 73 16.35 -11.56 -13.82
C THR A 73 16.85 -12.86 -13.20
N LEU A 74 16.25 -13.30 -12.08
CA LEU A 74 16.64 -14.54 -11.40
C LEU A 74 16.29 -15.80 -12.20
N LYS A 75 15.19 -15.82 -12.95
CA LYS A 75 14.83 -16.95 -13.84
C LYS A 75 15.73 -17.04 -15.08
N SER A 76 16.36 -15.93 -15.48
CA SER A 76 17.25 -15.87 -16.65
C SER A 76 18.70 -16.29 -16.37
N LEU A 77 19.09 -16.36 -15.09
CA LEU A 77 20.40 -16.82 -14.60
C LEU A 77 20.37 -18.32 -14.28
#